data_AF-A0A2D8IUE1-F1
#
_entry.id   AF-A0A2D8IUE1-F1
#
_cell.length_a   1.000
_cell.length_b   1.000
_cell.length_c   1.000
_cell.angle_alpha   90.00
_cell.angle_beta   90.00
_cell.angle_gamma   90.00
#
_symmetry.space_group_name_H-M   'P 1'
#
loop_
_entity.id
_entity.type
_entity.pdbx_description
1 polymer ?
#
loop_
_entity_poly.entity_id
_entity_poly.type
_entity_poly.pdbx_seq_one_letter_code
_entity_poly.pdbx_strand_id
1 'polypeptide(L)'
;MGKPQTLWRVKSATLVVVALALAGPKSVFDLVVVSWGVLGAAFGPLLLVYILGYRPSEKLAIAMLLSALAAVFLWTRLPLLSAYYEGISGIITGLGVFAVAHRHDRAGGRS
;
A
#
# COMPACT_ATOMS: atom_id res chain seq x y z
N MET A 1 -3.76 25.19 -30.08
CA MET A 1 -2.71 24.37 -30.73
C MET A 1 -1.95 23.58 -29.66
N GLY A 2 -2.37 22.35 -29.33
CA GLY A 2 -1.77 21.53 -28.26
C GLY A 2 -0.59 20.68 -28.78
N LYS A 3 0.56 20.72 -28.11
CA LYS A 3 1.83 20.19 -28.61
C LYS A 3 1.82 18.65 -28.78
N PRO A 4 2.35 18.09 -29.88
CA PRO A 4 2.42 16.63 -30.14
C PRO A 4 3.33 15.84 -29.20
N GLN A 5 4.00 16.49 -28.23
CA GLN A 5 5.03 15.86 -27.39
C GLN A 5 4.48 14.94 -26.30
N THR A 6 3.22 15.11 -25.88
CA THR A 6 2.56 14.17 -24.95
C THR A 6 2.26 12.83 -25.64
N LEU A 7 2.00 12.84 -26.95
CA LEU A 7 1.55 11.66 -27.69
C LEU A 7 2.63 10.57 -27.78
N TRP A 8 3.89 10.96 -27.99
CA TRP A 8 5.01 10.01 -28.01
C TRP A 8 5.18 9.36 -26.64
N ARG A 9 5.21 10.15 -25.56
CA ARG A 9 5.44 9.64 -24.20
C ARG A 9 4.39 8.60 -23.80
N VAL A 10 3.13 8.82 -24.19
CA VAL A 10 2.05 7.86 -23.97
C VAL A 10 2.26 6.60 -24.83
N LYS A 11 2.56 6.74 -26.13
CA LYS A 11 2.83 5.60 -27.01
C LYS A 11 4.00 4.74 -26.52
N SER A 12 5.09 5.34 -26.05
CA SER A 12 6.23 4.60 -25.49
C SER A 12 5.85 3.89 -24.19
N ALA A 13 5.07 4.53 -23.32
CA ALA A 13 4.58 3.89 -22.10
C ALA A 13 3.69 2.69 -22.42
N THR A 14 2.78 2.82 -23.39
CA THR A 14 1.95 1.70 -23.87
C THR A 14 2.81 0.56 -24.41
N LEU A 15 3.84 0.88 -25.22
CA LEU A 15 4.72 -0.14 -25.80
C LEU A 15 5.48 -0.92 -24.70
N VAL A 16 5.95 -0.22 -23.67
CA VAL A 16 6.64 -0.83 -22.51
C VAL A 16 5.70 -1.72 -21.72
N VAL A 17 4.47 -1.25 -21.43
CA VAL A 17 3.46 -2.05 -20.70
C VAL A 17 3.09 -3.30 -21.49
N VAL A 18 2.93 -3.20 -22.82
CA VAL A 18 2.64 -4.35 -23.70
C VAL A 18 3.82 -5.32 -23.78
N ALA A 19 5.05 -4.82 -23.85
CA ALA A 19 6.24 -5.68 -23.82
C ALA A 19 6.35 -6.45 -22.49
N LEU A 20 6.08 -5.79 -21.37
CA LEU A 20 6.00 -6.44 -20.05
C LEU A 20 4.84 -7.44 -19.97
N ALA A 21 3.70 -7.13 -20.60
CA ALA A 21 2.55 -8.02 -20.67
C ALA A 21 2.85 -9.34 -21.38
N LEU A 22 3.60 -9.28 -22.47
CA LEU A 22 3.97 -10.44 -23.29
C LEU A 22 5.13 -11.24 -22.67
N ALA A 23 5.98 -10.59 -21.88
CA ALA A 23 7.15 -11.22 -21.25
C ALA A 23 6.84 -11.92 -19.91
N GLY A 24 5.73 -11.56 -19.25
CA GLY A 24 5.39 -12.05 -17.92
C GLY A 24 4.67 -13.42 -17.93
N PRO A 25 5.01 -14.35 -17.02
CA PRO A 25 4.26 -15.60 -16.85
C PRO A 25 2.87 -15.40 -16.20
N LYS A 26 2.60 -14.20 -15.66
CA LYS A 26 1.32 -13.80 -15.06
C LYS A 26 0.69 -12.71 -15.90
N SER A 27 -0.64 -12.76 -16.04
CA SER A 27 -1.40 -11.76 -16.79
C SER A 27 -1.21 -10.37 -16.16
N VAL A 28 -1.11 -9.31 -16.98
CA VAL A 28 -1.10 -7.91 -16.50
C VAL A 28 -2.32 -7.62 -15.64
N PHE A 29 -3.45 -8.24 -16.00
CA PHE A 29 -4.68 -8.15 -15.23
C PHE A 29 -4.48 -8.62 -13.78
N ASP A 30 -3.82 -9.77 -13.57
CA ASP A 30 -3.52 -10.28 -12.22
C ASP A 30 -2.59 -9.33 -11.47
N LEU A 31 -1.59 -8.77 -12.16
CA LEU A 31 -0.67 -7.80 -11.56
C LEU A 31 -1.42 -6.56 -11.05
N VAL A 32 -2.41 -6.07 -11.81
CA VAL A 32 -3.23 -4.92 -11.43
C VAL A 32 -4.13 -5.26 -10.25
N VAL A 33 -4.77 -6.44 -10.25
CA VAL A 33 -5.63 -6.89 -9.15
C VAL A 33 -4.84 -6.99 -7.84
N VAL A 34 -3.64 -7.58 -7.88
CA VAL A 34 -2.76 -7.67 -6.71
C VAL A 34 -2.30 -6.28 -6.28
N SER A 35 -1.89 -5.43 -7.22
CA SER A 35 -1.44 -4.06 -6.91
C SER A 35 -2.53 -3.24 -6.23
N TRP A 36 -3.77 -3.33 -6.71
CA TRP A 36 -4.93 -2.68 -6.09
C TRP A 36 -5.17 -3.21 -4.67
N GLY A 37 -5.12 -4.52 -4.46
CA GLY A 37 -5.31 -5.13 -3.15
C GLY A 37 -4.27 -4.66 -2.14
N VAL A 38 -3.00 -4.64 -2.52
CA VAL A 38 -1.89 -4.14 -1.70
C VAL A 38 -2.05 -2.64 -1.40
N LEU A 39 -2.46 -1.85 -2.40
CA LEU A 39 -2.74 -0.42 -2.26
C LEU A 39 -3.84 -0.17 -1.23
N GLY A 40 -4.94 -0.93 -1.32
CA GLY A 40 -6.04 -0.88 -0.37
C GLY A 40 -5.63 -1.30 1.04
N ALA A 41 -4.78 -2.32 1.17
CA ALA A 41 -4.28 -2.77 2.47
C ALA A 41 -3.35 -1.76 3.14
N ALA A 42 -2.55 -1.01 2.35
CA ALA A 42 -1.67 0.03 2.85
C ALA A 42 -2.42 1.30 3.24
N PHE A 43 -3.37 1.76 2.41
CA PHE A 43 -4.15 2.96 2.69
C PHE A 43 -5.32 2.75 3.65
N GLY A 44 -5.90 1.55 3.70
CA GLY A 44 -7.00 1.18 4.57
C GLY A 44 -6.82 1.61 6.04
N PRO A 45 -5.72 1.23 6.73
CA PRO A 45 -5.49 1.64 8.12
C PRO A 45 -5.37 3.16 8.27
N LEU A 46 -4.75 3.83 7.30
CA LEU A 46 -4.56 5.28 7.33
C LEU A 46 -5.91 6.02 7.18
N LEU A 47 -6.73 5.62 6.21
CA LEU A 47 -8.09 6.15 6.05
C LEU A 47 -8.95 5.89 7.28
N LEU A 48 -8.85 4.70 7.88
CA LEU A 48 -9.61 4.37 9.10
C LEU A 48 -9.26 5.33 10.24
N VAL A 49 -7.96 5.59 10.45
CA VAL A 49 -7.48 6.53 11.47
C VAL A 49 -7.98 7.96 11.18
N TYR A 50 -7.98 8.39 9.91
CA TYR A 50 -8.53 9.69 9.53
C TYR A 50 -10.04 9.80 9.77
N ILE A 51 -10.80 8.75 9.45
CA ILE A 51 -12.27 8.70 9.69
C ILE A 51 -12.58 8.75 11.19
N LEU A 52 -11.72 8.17 12.03
CA LEU A 52 -11.82 8.24 13.49
C LEU A 52 -11.45 9.63 14.07
N GLY A 53 -11.13 10.60 13.22
CA GLY A 53 -10.83 11.99 13.61
C GLY A 53 -9.39 12.24 14.03
N TYR A 54 -8.52 11.23 13.97
CA TYR A 54 -7.10 11.39 14.25
C TYR A 54 -6.36 11.91 13.02
N ARG A 55 -5.35 12.74 13.25
CA ARG A 55 -4.47 13.28 12.20
C ARG A 55 -3.05 12.80 12.45
N PRO A 56 -2.66 11.61 11.96
CA PRO A 56 -1.29 11.13 12.11
C PRO A 56 -0.33 12.12 11.46
N SER A 57 0.83 12.33 12.10
CA SER A 57 1.91 13.13 11.51
C SER A 57 2.43 12.48 10.24
N GLU A 58 3.07 13.25 9.35
CA GLU A 58 3.60 12.73 8.08
C GLU A 58 4.52 11.52 8.28
N LYS A 59 5.41 11.60 9.28
CA LYS A 59 6.32 10.49 9.64
C LYS A 59 5.55 9.24 10.07
N LEU A 60 4.50 9.40 10.88
CA LEU A 60 3.68 8.29 11.34
C LEU A 60 2.87 7.68 10.18
N ALA A 61 2.30 8.51 9.32
CA ALA A 61 1.57 8.06 8.13
C ALA A 61 2.46 7.23 7.19
N ILE A 62 3.70 7.68 6.94
CA ILE A 62 4.68 6.94 6.15
C ILE A 62 5.04 5.62 6.85
N ALA A 63 5.29 5.63 8.16
CA ALA A 63 5.61 4.42 8.93
C ALA A 63 4.45 3.39 8.90
N MET A 64 3.20 3.85 9.02
CA MET A 64 2.01 3.00 8.87
C MET A 64 1.93 2.38 7.48
N LEU A 65 2.19 3.16 6.42
CA LEU A 65 2.14 2.68 5.04
C LEU A 65 3.22 1.62 4.76
N LEU A 66 4.46 1.89 5.17
CA LEU A 66 5.60 0.98 4.97
C LEU A 66 5.46 -0.30 5.78
N SER A 67 4.99 -0.21 7.02
CA SER A 67 4.75 -1.38 7.87
C SER A 67 3.60 -2.25 7.37
N ALA A 68 2.50 -1.64 6.91
CA ALA A 68 1.40 -2.36 6.27
C ALA A 68 1.86 -3.10 5.01
N LEU A 69 2.66 -2.44 4.16
CA LEU A 69 3.23 -3.05 2.96
C LEU A 69 4.16 -4.22 3.29
N ALA A 70 5.09 -4.02 4.24
CA ALA A 70 6.02 -5.05 4.69
C ALA A 70 5.28 -6.27 5.27
N ALA A 71 4.19 -6.03 6.02
CA ALA A 71 3.37 -7.10 6.57
C ALA A 71 2.73 -7.95 5.48
N VAL A 72 2.15 -7.34 4.44
CA VAL A 72 1.55 -8.09 3.32
C VAL A 72 2.59 -8.96 2.61
N PHE A 73 3.79 -8.41 2.34
CA PHE A 73 4.88 -9.17 1.74
C PHE A 73 5.43 -10.28 2.64
N LEU A 74 5.48 -10.07 3.95
CA LEU A 74 5.93 -11.11 4.88
C LEU A 74 4.89 -12.23 5.03
N TRP A 75 3.60 -11.86 5.00
CA TRP A 75 2.48 -12.78 5.12
C TRP A 75 2.40 -13.76 3.95
N THR A 76 2.65 -13.29 2.72
CA THR A 76 2.69 -14.13 1.51
C THR A 76 3.77 -15.23 1.55
N ARG A 77 4.77 -15.10 2.41
CA ARG A 77 5.84 -16.10 2.58
C ARG A 77 5.50 -17.20 3.59
N LEU A 78 4.42 -17.06 4.36
CA LEU A 78 4.02 -17.99 5.41
C LEU A 78 2.96 -18.97 4.87
N PRO A 79 3.31 -20.24 4.59
CA PRO A 79 2.39 -21.20 3.96
C PRO A 79 1.16 -21.52 4.81
N LEU A 80 1.27 -21.44 6.14
CA LEU A 80 0.17 -21.66 7.09
C LEU A 80 -0.96 -20.62 6.99
N LEU A 81 -0.67 -19.42 6.48
CA LEU A 81 -1.59 -18.29 6.46
C LEU A 81 -2.09 -17.93 5.05
N SER A 82 -1.66 -18.71 4.04
CA SER A 82 -2.05 -18.57 2.63
C SER A 82 -3.56 -18.74 2.38
N ALA A 83 -4.28 -19.35 3.33
CA ALA A 83 -5.74 -19.48 3.28
C ALA A 83 -6.48 -18.18 3.66
N TYR A 84 -5.79 -17.20 4.26
CA TYR A 84 -6.39 -15.96 4.75
C TYR A 84 -6.04 -14.78 3.83
N TYR A 85 -6.97 -13.84 3.71
CA TYR A 85 -6.81 -12.65 2.89
C TYR A 85 -5.59 -11.83 3.33
N GLU A 86 -4.57 -11.78 2.47
CA GLU A 86 -3.27 -11.16 2.74
C GLU A 86 -3.38 -9.69 3.16
N GLY A 87 -4.35 -8.96 2.61
CA GLY A 87 -4.56 -7.56 2.92
C GLY A 87 -4.97 -7.26 4.37
N ILE A 88 -5.57 -8.23 5.09
CA ILE A 88 -5.90 -8.07 6.51
C ILE A 88 -4.63 -7.86 7.36
N SER A 89 -3.54 -8.55 7.01
CA SER A 89 -2.27 -8.42 7.73
C SER A 89 -1.70 -7.00 7.65
N GLY A 90 -1.80 -6.37 6.48
CA GLY A 90 -1.39 -4.98 6.27
C GLY A 90 -2.21 -4.00 7.09
N ILE A 91 -3.54 -4.17 7.09
CA ILE A 91 -4.45 -3.31 7.85
C ILE A 91 -4.18 -3.42 9.35
N ILE A 92 -4.09 -4.64 9.89
CA ILE A 92 -3.83 -4.88 11.32
C ILE A 92 -2.48 -4.28 11.72
N THR A 93 -1.43 -4.48 10.92
CA THR A 93 -0.09 -3.98 11.22
C THR A 93 -0.05 -2.45 11.19
N GLY A 94 -0.65 -1.82 10.17
CA GLY A 94 -0.71 -0.36 10.07
C GLY A 94 -1.47 0.28 11.25
N LEU A 95 -2.59 -0.31 11.67
CA LEU A 95 -3.31 0.12 12.87
C LEU A 95 -2.51 -0.13 14.16
N GLY A 96 -1.77 -1.23 14.22
CA GLY A 96 -0.88 -1.56 15.34
C GLY A 96 0.22 -0.51 15.53
N VAL A 97 0.86 -0.08 14.44
CA VAL A 97 1.85 1.01 14.47
C VAL A 97 1.24 2.31 14.97
N PHE A 98 0.04 2.66 14.48
CA PHE A 98 -0.69 3.81 15.01
C PHE A 98 -0.97 3.69 16.51
N ALA A 99 -1.46 2.53 16.96
CA ALA A 99 -1.78 2.32 18.37
C ALA A 99 -0.56 2.43 19.28
N VAL A 100 0.61 1.94 18.85
CA VAL A 100 1.86 2.06 19.60
C VAL A 100 2.32 3.52 19.64
N ALA A 101 2.36 4.20 18.49
CA ALA A 101 2.77 5.60 18.42
C ALA A 101 1.85 6.53 19.23
N HIS A 102 0.54 6.33 19.12
CA HIS A 102 -0.45 7.11 19.86
C HIS A 102 -0.37 6.88 21.39
N ARG A 103 0.04 5.69 21.84
CA ARG A 103 0.34 5.43 23.25
C ARG A 103 1.57 6.20 23.73
N HIS A 104 2.61 6.28 22.90
CA HIS A 104 3.82 7.05 23.22
C HIS A 104 3.56 8.55 23.32
N ASP A 105 2.78 9.12 22.40
CA ASP A 105 2.43 10.55 22.43
C ASP A 105 1.59 10.92 23.65
N ARG A 106 0.70 10.02 24.11
CA ARG A 106 -0.06 10.22 25.37
C ARG A 106 0.81 10.09 26.63
N ALA A 107 1.87 9.29 26.60
CA ALA A 107 2.78 9.11 27.73
C ALA A 107 3.79 10.27 27.86
N GLY A 108 4.10 10.97 26.75
CA GLY A 108 5.04 12.11 26.73
C GLY A 108 4.41 13.50 26.94
N GLY A 109 3.08 13.62 27.00
CA GLY A 109 2.35 14.90 27.05
C GLY A 109 2.23 15.57 28.43
N ARG A 110 3.18 15.35 29.35
CA ARG A 110 3.28 16.05 30.64
C ARG A 110 4.76 16.29 30.98
N SER A 111 5.33 17.34 30.41
CA SER A 111 6.48 18.05 30.97
C SER A 111 6.38 19.51 30.60
#